data_AF-A0A7W8EJH3-F1
#
_entry.id   AF-A0A7W8EJH3-F1
#
_cell.length_a   1.000
_cell.length_b   1.000
_cell.length_c   1.000
_cell.angle_alpha   90.00
_cell.angle_beta   90.00
_cell.angle_gamma   90.00
#
_symmetry.space_group_name_H-M   'P 1'
#
loop_
_entity.id
_entity.type
_entity.pdbx_description
1 polymer ?
#
loop_
_entity_poly.entity_id
_entity_poly.type
_entity_poly.pdbx_seq_one_letter_code
_entity_poly.pdbx_strand_id
1 'polypeptide(L)'
;MQTSNPADGLHLAFYCTDPDSVPGEDCATFYQTNRGTWIVQGDRREEPDVVTQLVALKPSESSVEVPGPLVDLLVRRYAKERYGIDLG
;
A
#
# COMPACT_ATOMS: atom_id res chain seq x y z
N MET A 1 23.51 -6.44 -27.19
CA MET A 1 22.40 -7.07 -26.45
C MET A 1 22.72 -6.90 -24.96
N GLN A 2 22.28 -5.79 -24.36
CA GLN A 2 22.52 -5.51 -22.94
C GLN A 2 21.59 -6.40 -22.12
N THR A 3 22.17 -7.37 -21.42
CA THR A 3 21.47 -8.19 -20.44
C THR A 3 21.20 -7.32 -19.22
N SER A 4 19.94 -6.93 -19.00
CA SER A 4 19.49 -6.33 -17.75
C SER A 4 19.83 -7.30 -16.60
N ASN A 5 20.60 -6.81 -15.63
CA ASN A 5 20.98 -7.57 -14.45
C ASN A 5 19.73 -7.76 -13.55
N PRO A 6 19.33 -8.98 -13.17
CA PRO A 6 18.13 -9.22 -12.34
C PRO A 6 18.25 -8.70 -10.88
N ALA A 7 19.33 -8.00 -10.53
CA ALA A 7 19.59 -7.46 -9.19
C ALA A 7 18.87 -6.14 -8.87
N ASP A 8 18.23 -5.48 -9.84
CA ASP A 8 17.47 -4.22 -9.65
C ASP A 8 15.94 -4.41 -9.55
N GLY A 9 15.51 -5.63 -9.24
CA GLY A 9 14.09 -5.99 -9.08
C GLY A 9 13.41 -5.18 -7.98
N LEU A 10 12.13 -4.84 -8.20
CA LEU A 10 11.27 -4.32 -7.15
C LEU A 10 10.97 -5.45 -6.17
N HIS A 11 11.44 -5.33 -4.93
CA HIS A 11 11.15 -6.29 -3.86
C HIS A 11 10.18 -5.69 -2.86
N LEU A 12 9.18 -6.48 -2.46
CA LEU A 12 8.14 -6.09 -1.51
C LEU A 12 8.38 -6.82 -0.18
N ALA A 13 8.47 -6.06 0.90
CA ALA A 13 8.42 -6.57 2.27
C ALA A 13 7.02 -6.29 2.83
N PHE A 14 6.35 -7.32 3.36
CA PHE A 14 5.09 -7.15 4.08
C PHE A 14 5.27 -6.15 5.23
N TYR A 15 4.34 -5.21 5.35
CA TYR A 15 4.34 -4.24 6.44
C TYR A 15 3.18 -4.45 7.41
N CYS A 16 1.95 -4.30 6.93
CA CYS A 16 0.75 -4.55 7.72
C CYS A 16 -0.44 -4.81 6.80
N THR A 17 -1.41 -5.57 7.32
CA THR A 17 -2.70 -5.84 6.68
C THR A 17 -3.82 -5.40 7.61
N ASP A 18 -5.00 -5.17 7.07
CA ASP A 18 -6.16 -4.75 7.84
C ASP A 18 -6.44 -5.77 8.97
N PRO A 19 -6.45 -5.34 10.25
CA PRO A 19 -6.66 -6.24 11.39
C PRO A 19 -7.94 -7.06 11.32
N ASP A 20 -8.96 -6.53 10.64
CA ASP A 20 -10.28 -7.15 10.54
C ASP A 20 -10.40 -8.09 9.31
N SER A 21 -9.36 -8.20 8.50
CA SER A 21 -9.36 -9.08 7.32
C SER A 21 -9.28 -10.56 7.67
N VAL A 22 -9.97 -11.40 6.88
CA VAL A 22 -9.94 -12.85 6.98
C VAL A 22 -8.79 -13.43 6.14
N PRO A 23 -7.89 -14.26 6.70
CA PRO A 23 -6.80 -14.86 5.93
C PRO A 23 -7.30 -15.63 4.70
N GLY A 24 -6.86 -15.22 3.51
CA GLY A 24 -7.21 -15.88 2.24
C GLY A 24 -8.33 -15.19 1.45
N GLU A 25 -8.93 -14.13 1.99
CA GLU A 25 -9.85 -13.22 1.26
C GLU A 25 -9.13 -11.93 0.85
N ASP A 26 -9.82 -11.01 0.17
CA ASP A 26 -9.26 -9.71 -0.25
C ASP A 26 -8.84 -8.89 0.98
N CYS A 27 -7.55 -8.94 1.31
CA CYS A 27 -6.97 -8.26 2.47
C CYS A 27 -6.22 -7.00 2.02
N ALA A 28 -6.74 -5.82 2.35
CA ALA A 28 -6.01 -4.58 2.13
C ALA A 28 -4.67 -4.63 2.88
N THR A 29 -3.56 -4.32 2.19
CA THR A 29 -2.20 -4.57 2.71
C THR A 29 -1.20 -3.55 2.21
N PHE A 30 -0.36 -3.06 3.12
CA PHE A 30 0.80 -2.23 2.81
C PHE A 30 2.07 -3.08 2.71
N TYR A 31 2.85 -2.83 1.66
CA TYR A 31 4.19 -3.39 1.48
C TYR A 31 5.21 -2.26 1.34
N GLN A 32 6.34 -2.40 2.02
CA GLN A 32 7.47 -1.51 1.81
C GLN A 32 8.37 -2.07 0.72
N THR A 33 8.82 -1.21 -0.19
CA THR A 33 9.73 -1.61 -1.25
C THR A 33 11.19 -1.48 -0.80
N ASN A 34 12.09 -2.23 -1.43
CA ASN A 34 13.54 -2.05 -1.29
C ASN A 34 14.04 -0.66 -1.73
N ARG A 35 13.18 0.19 -2.31
CA ARG A 35 13.48 1.56 -2.75
C ARG A 35 13.00 2.62 -1.76
N GLY A 36 12.45 2.22 -0.62
CA GLY A 36 11.87 3.14 0.37
C GLY A 36 10.52 3.73 -0.05
N THR A 37 9.86 3.15 -1.06
CA THR A 37 8.49 3.48 -1.46
C THR A 37 7.51 2.42 -0.94
N TRP A 38 6.23 2.60 -1.24
CA TRP A 38 5.17 1.71 -0.77
C TRP A 38 4.34 1.19 -1.93
N ILE A 39 3.87 -0.04 -1.81
CA ILE A 39 2.82 -0.61 -2.65
C ILE A 39 1.64 -0.94 -1.76
N VAL A 40 0.44 -0.63 -2.24
CA VAL A 40 -0.81 -0.88 -1.54
C VAL A 40 -1.62 -1.89 -2.36
N GLN A 41 -2.01 -2.98 -1.73
CA GLN A 41 -3.02 -3.91 -2.22
C GLN A 41 -4.35 -3.58 -1.55
N GLY A 42 -5.44 -3.64 -2.30
CA GLY A 42 -6.79 -3.41 -1.79
C GLY A 42 -7.81 -3.39 -2.93
N ASP A 43 -9.06 -3.08 -2.59
CA ASP A 43 -10.16 -3.06 -3.54
C ASP A 43 -10.03 -1.91 -4.51
N ARG A 44 -9.96 -2.26 -5.80
CA ARG A 44 -9.88 -1.28 -6.88
C ARG A 44 -11.23 -0.57 -7.03
N ARG A 45 -11.23 0.75 -6.96
CA ARG A 45 -12.40 1.59 -7.20
C ARG A 45 -12.30 2.25 -8.58
N GLU A 46 -13.19 1.89 -9.50
CA GLU A 46 -13.24 2.44 -10.87
C GLU A 46 -14.63 3.03 -11.20
N GLU A 47 -15.50 3.12 -10.20
CA GLU A 47 -16.83 3.66 -10.34
C GLU A 47 -16.76 5.13 -10.80
N PRO A 48 -17.56 5.58 -11.78
CA PRO A 48 -17.45 6.93 -12.34
C PRO A 48 -17.59 8.05 -11.31
N ASP A 49 -18.45 7.86 -10.31
CA ASP A 49 -18.65 8.79 -9.21
C ASP A 49 -17.43 8.89 -8.29
N VAL A 50 -16.65 7.82 -8.12
CA VAL A 50 -15.36 7.86 -7.40
C VAL A 50 -14.29 8.53 -8.26
N VAL A 51 -14.12 8.08 -9.51
CA VAL A 51 -13.04 8.54 -10.40
C VAL A 51 -13.14 10.03 -10.69
N THR A 52 -14.35 10.58 -10.85
CA THR A 52 -14.56 12.01 -11.10
C THR A 52 -14.20 12.90 -9.92
N GLN A 53 -14.08 12.35 -8.71
CA GLN A 53 -13.62 13.07 -7.52
C GLN A 53 -12.09 13.11 -7.42
N LEU A 54 -11.38 12.25 -8.16
CA LEU A 54 -9.92 12.17 -8.11
C LEU A 54 -9.29 13.25 -8.99
N VAL A 55 -8.28 13.93 -8.45
CA VAL A 55 -7.60 15.03 -9.14
C VAL A 55 -6.46 14.47 -10.00
N ALA A 56 -6.53 14.71 -11.31
CA ALA A 56 -5.46 14.40 -12.28
C ALA A 56 -5.02 12.93 -12.34
N LEU A 57 -5.96 11.99 -12.15
CA LEU A 57 -5.71 10.56 -12.27
C LEU A 57 -5.18 10.20 -13.67
N LYS A 58 -3.96 9.64 -13.74
CA LYS A 58 -3.33 9.23 -15.00
C LYS A 58 -3.83 7.86 -15.46
N PRO A 59 -3.69 7.52 -16.77
CA PRO A 59 -4.06 6.20 -17.28
C PRO A 59 -3.31 5.02 -16.63
N SER A 60 -2.13 5.26 -16.06
CA SER A 60 -1.34 4.25 -15.34
C SER A 60 -1.63 4.18 -13.85
N GLU A 61 -2.47 5.08 -13.34
CA GLU A 61 -2.85 5.15 -11.93
C GLU A 61 -4.18 4.45 -11.72
N SER A 62 -4.44 4.08 -10.47
CA SER A 62 -5.71 3.48 -10.05
C SER A 62 -6.07 4.01 -8.67
N SER A 63 -7.36 4.02 -8.36
CA SER A 63 -7.86 4.20 -7.00
C SER A 63 -7.99 2.85 -6.31
N VAL A 64 -7.50 2.77 -5.08
CA VAL A 64 -7.70 1.65 -4.17
C VAL A 64 -8.33 2.17 -2.90
N GLU A 65 -9.35 1.48 -2.40
CA GLU A 65 -9.91 1.79 -1.09
C GLU A 65 -9.06 1.11 0.00
N VAL A 66 -8.78 1.86 1.06
CA VAL A 66 -7.98 1.39 2.20
C VAL A 66 -8.81 1.56 3.47
N PRO A 67 -9.07 0.49 4.24
CA PRO A 67 -9.81 0.57 5.49
C PRO A 67 -9.15 1.51 6.50
N GLY A 68 -9.98 2.26 7.24
CA GLY A 68 -9.51 3.16 8.31
C GLY A 68 -8.64 2.47 9.38
N PRO A 69 -9.04 1.29 9.91
CA PRO A 69 -8.22 0.54 10.88
C PRO A 69 -6.82 0.18 10.35
N LEU A 70 -6.70 -0.13 9.06
CA LEU A 70 -5.41 -0.39 8.44
C LEU A 70 -4.54 0.88 8.37
N VAL A 71 -5.13 2.04 8.06
CA VAL A 71 -4.39 3.31 8.07
C VAL A 71 -3.89 3.64 9.48
N ASP A 72 -4.72 3.44 10.51
CA ASP A 72 -4.31 3.63 11.90
C ASP A 72 -3.13 2.71 12.28
N LEU A 73 -3.21 1.44 11.90
CA LEU A 73 -2.12 0.48 12.11
C LEU A 73 -0.83 0.89 11.40
N LEU A 74 -0.91 1.32 10.14
CA LEU A 74 0.23 1.82 9.37
C LEU A 74 0.90 2.98 10.10
N VAL A 75 0.13 3.97 10.55
CA VAL A 75 0.64 5.18 11.21
C VAL A 75 1.35 4.83 12.53
N ARG A 76 0.70 4.02 13.38
CA ARG A 76 1.29 3.60 14.66
C ARG A 76 2.59 2.83 14.46
N ARG A 77 2.59 1.86 13.53
CA ARG A 77 3.75 1.04 13.23
C ARG A 77 4.90 1.86 12.64
N TYR A 78 4.60 2.74 11.68
CA TYR A 78 5.60 3.61 11.07
C TYR A 78 6.23 4.56 12.07
N ALA A 79 5.41 5.21 12.92
CA ALA A 79 5.90 6.11 13.96
C ALA A 79 6.87 5.40 14.93
N LYS A 80 6.49 4.20 15.36
CA LYS A 80 7.28 3.39 16.29
C LYS A 80 8.59 2.92 15.67
N GLU A 81 8.54 2.32 14.48
CA GLU A 81 9.72 1.75 13.84
C GLU A 81 10.68 2.83 13.31
N ARG A 82 10.17 3.93 12.75
CA ARG A 82 11.00 4.96 12.11
C ARG A 82 11.52 6.01 13.08
N TYR A 83 10.76 6.33 14.12
CA TYR A 83 11.06 7.44 15.04
C TYR A 83 11.09 7.04 16.52
N GLY A 84 10.76 5.79 16.87
CA GLY A 84 10.70 5.35 18.25
C GLY A 84 9.53 5.95 19.04
N ILE A 85 8.53 6.52 18.37
CA ILE A 85 7.36 7.14 19.01
C ILE A 85 6.24 6.12 19.04
N ASP A 86 5.77 5.77 20.24
CA ASP A 86 4.60 4.93 20.42
C ASP A 86 3.32 5.79 20.45
N LEU A 87 2.41 5.53 19.52
CA LEU A 87 1.14 6.26 19.41
C LEU A 87 -0.02 5.52 20.09
N GLY A 88 0.25 4.39 20.75
CA GLY A 88 -0.74 3.57 21.47
C GLY A 88 -0.81 2.16 20.92
#